data_AF-A0A938EC97-F1
#
_entry.id   AF-A0A938EC97-F1
#
_cell.length_a   1.000
_cell.length_b   1.000
_cell.length_c   1.000
_cell.angle_alpha   90.00
_cell.angle_beta   90.00
_cell.angle_gamma   90.00
#
_symmetry.space_group_name_H-M   'P 1'
#
loop_
_entity.id
_entity.type
_entity.pdbx_description
1 polymer ?
#
loop_
_entity_poly.entity_id
_entity_poly.type
_entity_poly.pdbx_seq_one_letter_code
_entity_poly.pdbx_strand_id
1 'polypeptide(L)'
;MVDVLRVIHLLAAAVWVGGTVALVLAGVPAVRKLEGEARATAMRALGRRWRPLGWSAMGVAIVSGLWITDEHGGFAAEARSTDFVQTLIWKSALVVLLCAGAIVHDYVLGPKLQRKLRERAPDAAQTRRRLIVVGWFNFALTLAVPILGVVALSYLD
;
A
#
# COMPACT_ATOMS: atom_id res chain seq x y z
N MET A 1 18.37 12.03 -16.53
CA MET A 1 16.90 12.07 -16.40
C MET A 1 16.39 10.88 -15.58
N VAL A 2 16.81 9.66 -15.91
CA VAL A 2 16.45 8.43 -15.18
C VAL A 2 16.79 8.47 -13.68
N ASP A 3 17.92 9.06 -13.27
CA ASP A 3 18.28 9.14 -11.85
C ASP A 3 17.31 10.00 -11.02
N VAL A 4 16.84 11.12 -11.58
CA VAL A 4 15.82 11.97 -10.95
C VAL A 4 14.52 11.18 -10.77
N LEU A 5 14.12 10.41 -11.78
CA LEU A 5 12.93 9.56 -11.73
C LEU A 5 13.06 8.46 -10.67
N ARG A 6 14.24 7.83 -10.55
CA ARG A 6 14.55 6.85 -9.49
C ARG A 6 14.45 7.48 -8.10
N VAL A 7 14.98 8.69 -7.90
CA VAL A 7 14.86 9.43 -6.64
C VAL A 7 13.39 9.69 -6.30
N ILE A 8 12.59 10.16 -7.26
CA ILE A 8 11.15 10.40 -7.07
C ILE A 8 10.43 9.10 -6.68
N HIS A 9 10.70 8.00 -7.40
CA HIS A 9 10.14 6.69 -7.11
C HIS A 9 10.48 6.21 -5.70
N LEU A 10 11.76 6.32 -5.32
CA LEU A 10 12.25 5.90 -4.01
C LEU A 10 11.64 6.72 -2.87
N LEU A 11 11.55 8.05 -3.02
CA LEU A 11 10.92 8.90 -2.01
C LEU A 11 9.42 8.60 -1.87
N ALA A 12 8.71 8.39 -2.99
CA ALA A 12 7.30 8.01 -2.97
C ALA A 12 7.08 6.64 -2.32
N ALA A 13 7.91 5.65 -2.66
CA ALA A 13 7.91 4.33 -2.04
C ALA A 13 8.23 4.41 -0.54
N ALA A 14 9.20 5.24 -0.13
CA ALA A 14 9.55 5.44 1.27
C ALA A 14 8.40 6.05 2.08
N VAL A 15 7.68 7.03 1.52
CA VAL A 15 6.48 7.61 2.16
C VAL A 15 5.41 6.55 2.33
N TRP A 16 5.12 5.75 1.29
CA TRP A 16 4.11 4.68 1.37
C TRP A 16 4.50 3.60 2.39
N VAL A 17 5.67 2.99 2.22
CA VAL A 17 6.14 1.86 3.03
C VAL A 17 6.38 2.31 4.46
N GLY A 18 7.18 3.36 4.66
CA GLY A 18 7.51 3.89 5.97
C GLY A 18 6.29 4.40 6.72
N GLY A 19 5.40 5.13 6.06
CA GLY A 19 4.15 5.61 6.66
C GLY A 19 3.21 4.46 7.03
N THR A 20 3.09 3.43 6.18
CA THR A 20 2.29 2.24 6.50
C THR A 20 2.87 1.48 7.69
N VAL A 21 4.19 1.27 7.74
CA VAL A 21 4.90 0.64 8.86
C VAL A 21 4.66 1.43 10.15
N ALA A 22 4.84 2.75 10.12
CA ALA A 22 4.60 3.62 11.28
C ALA A 22 3.14 3.56 11.75
N LEU A 23 2.17 3.52 10.83
CA LEU A 23 0.76 3.38 11.18
C LEU A 23 0.43 2.02 11.80
N VAL A 24 0.89 0.93 11.20
CA VAL A 24 0.56 -0.42 11.65
C VAL A 24 1.23 -0.73 12.99
N LEU A 25 2.49 -0.33 13.18
CA LEU A 25 3.29 -0.71 14.34
C LEU A 25 3.23 0.30 15.49
N ALA A 26 2.99 1.59 15.21
CA ALA A 26 2.96 2.63 16.24
C ALA A 26 1.62 3.35 16.32
N GLY A 27 1.11 3.89 15.21
CA GLY A 27 -0.08 4.75 15.18
C GLY A 27 -1.36 4.03 15.63
N VAL A 28 -1.70 2.91 15.00
CA VAL A 28 -2.88 2.11 15.34
C VAL A 28 -2.78 1.57 16.77
N PRO A 29 -1.68 0.95 17.23
CA PRO A 29 -1.52 0.53 18.61
C PRO A 29 -1.68 1.65 19.64
N ALA A 30 -1.14 2.84 19.38
CA ALA A 30 -1.30 3.99 20.26
C ALA A 30 -2.78 4.41 20.39
N VAL A 31 -3.50 4.54 19.26
CA VAL A 31 -4.93 4.89 19.26
C VAL A 31 -5.79 3.80 19.91
N ARG A 32 -5.39 2.53 19.82
CA ARG A 32 -6.11 1.41 20.43
C ARG A 32 -6.17 1.45 21.96
N LYS A 33 -5.31 2.24 22.62
CA LYS A 33 -5.35 2.46 24.09
C LYS A 33 -6.52 3.34 24.53
N LEU A 34 -7.10 4.12 23.61
CA LEU A 34 -8.30 4.90 23.87
C LEU A 34 -9.54 4.01 23.85
N GLU A 35 -10.63 4.47 24.46
CA GLU A 35 -11.91 3.77 24.50
C GLU A 35 -13.06 4.61 23.92
N GLY A 36 -14.19 3.95 23.67
CA GLY A 36 -15.44 4.58 23.23
C GLY A 36 -15.29 5.53 22.04
N GLU A 37 -15.86 6.73 22.19
CA GLU A 37 -15.91 7.75 21.14
C GLU A 37 -14.53 8.36 20.83
N ALA A 38 -13.68 8.56 21.85
CA ALA A 38 -12.34 9.09 21.68
C ALA A 38 -11.51 8.23 20.72
N ARG A 39 -11.55 6.90 20.89
CA ARG A 39 -10.92 5.95 19.97
C ARG A 39 -11.46 6.07 18.55
N ALA A 40 -12.78 6.14 18.41
CA ALA A 40 -13.42 6.19 17.09
C ALA A 40 -13.05 7.48 16.35
N THR A 41 -13.02 8.61 17.04
CA THR A 41 -12.65 9.92 16.49
C THR A 41 -11.17 9.98 16.13
N ALA A 42 -10.28 9.51 17.00
CA ALA A 42 -8.85 9.43 16.71
C ALA A 42 -8.56 8.53 15.50
N MET A 43 -9.19 7.35 15.41
CA MET A 43 -9.00 6.44 14.27
C MET A 43 -9.52 7.04 12.96
N ARG A 44 -10.65 7.76 13.00
CA ARG A 44 -11.18 8.51 11.84
C ARG A 44 -10.23 9.61 11.39
N ALA A 45 -9.70 10.40 12.34
CA ALA A 45 -8.77 11.48 12.06
C ALA A 45 -7.47 10.94 11.44
N LEU A 46 -6.90 9.88 12.03
CA LEU A 46 -5.71 9.21 11.53
C LEU A 46 -5.90 8.74 10.08
N GLY A 47 -6.98 8.00 9.80
CA GLY A 47 -7.29 7.52 8.46
C GLY A 47 -7.51 8.65 7.45
N ARG A 48 -8.24 9.71 7.82
CA ARG A 48 -8.48 10.87 6.94
C ARG A 48 -7.21 11.63 6.57
N ARG A 49 -6.26 11.76 7.50
CA ARG A 49 -4.99 12.45 7.26
C ARG A 49 -4.02 11.58 6.47
N TRP A 50 -3.99 10.28 6.74
CA TRP A 50 -3.12 9.34 6.04
C TRP A 50 -3.51 9.15 4.57
N ARG A 51 -4.79 8.91 4.27
CA ARG A 51 -5.24 8.54 2.92
C ARG A 51 -4.71 9.42 1.80
N PRO A 52 -4.86 10.76 1.81
CA PRO A 52 -4.35 11.58 0.72
C PRO A 52 -2.83 11.44 0.57
N LEU A 53 -2.07 11.42 1.67
CA LEU A 53 -0.62 11.25 1.64
C LEU A 53 -0.21 9.89 1.05
N GLY A 54 -0.81 8.81 1.56
CA GLY A 54 -0.55 7.46 1.08
C GLY A 54 -0.93 7.29 -0.39
N TRP A 55 -2.16 7.64 -0.78
CA TRP A 55 -2.63 7.46 -2.16
C TRP A 55 -1.87 8.32 -3.16
N SER A 56 -1.49 9.56 -2.81
CA SER A 56 -0.62 10.37 -3.66
C SER A 56 0.77 9.75 -3.81
N ALA A 57 1.37 9.26 -2.73
CA ALA A 57 2.66 8.57 -2.78
C ALA A 57 2.60 7.28 -3.62
N MET A 58 1.54 6.48 -3.47
CA MET A 58 1.31 5.29 -4.30
C MET A 58 1.17 5.66 -5.78
N GLY A 59 0.39 6.69 -6.11
CA GLY A 59 0.22 7.16 -7.48
C GLY A 59 1.55 7.59 -8.11
N VAL A 60 2.34 8.38 -7.39
CA VAL A 60 3.68 8.79 -7.84
C VAL A 60 4.60 7.59 -8.02
N ALA A 61 4.61 6.62 -7.09
CA ALA A 61 5.43 5.42 -7.18
C ALA A 61 5.04 4.56 -8.40
N ILE A 62 3.74 4.39 -8.68
CA ILE A 62 3.27 3.64 -9.85
C ILE A 62 3.70 4.34 -11.15
N VAL A 63 3.41 5.63 -11.30
CA VAL A 63 3.71 6.37 -12.53
C VAL A 63 5.22 6.41 -12.78
N SER A 64 6.01 6.74 -11.76
CA SER A 64 7.46 6.74 -11.88
C SER A 64 8.03 5.35 -12.15
N GLY A 65 7.47 4.29 -11.54
CA GLY A 65 7.91 2.92 -11.78
C GLY A 65 7.64 2.44 -13.20
N LEU A 66 6.46 2.76 -13.76
CA LEU A 66 6.14 2.46 -15.15
C LEU A 66 7.06 3.19 -16.13
N TRP A 67 7.37 4.45 -15.85
CA TRP A 67 8.28 5.23 -16.69
C TRP A 67 9.73 4.70 -16.59
N ILE A 68 10.21 4.32 -15.40
CA ILE A 68 11.52 3.63 -15.28
C ILE A 68 11.55 2.35 -16.12
N THR A 69 10.47 1.57 -16.12
CA THR A 69 10.36 0.35 -16.95
C THR A 69 10.45 0.67 -18.44
N ASP A 70 9.78 1.72 -18.91
CA ASP A 70 9.80 2.15 -20.31
C ASP A 70 11.22 2.55 -20.77
N GLU A 71 11.93 3.33 -19.94
CA GLU A 71 13.30 3.77 -20.22
C GLU A 71 14.30 2.61 -20.34
N HIS A 72 14.01 1.45 -19.73
CA HIS A 72 14.83 0.24 -19.84
C HIS A 72 14.28 -0.76 -20.87
N GLY A 73 13.35 -0.34 -21.73
CA GLY A 73 12.78 -1.18 -22.79
C GLY A 73 11.88 -2.31 -22.29
N GLY A 74 11.40 -2.25 -21.04
CA GLY A 74 10.62 -3.33 -20.43
C GLY A 74 9.26 -3.58 -21.06
N PHE A 75 8.79 -2.69 -21.94
CA PHE A 75 7.56 -2.86 -22.72
C PHE A 75 7.80 -3.39 -24.14
N ALA A 76 9.05 -3.57 -24.57
CA ALA A 76 9.36 -4.19 -25.85
C ALA A 76 8.93 -5.67 -25.86
N ALA A 77 8.32 -6.13 -26.95
CA ALA A 77 7.82 -7.50 -27.06
C ALA A 77 8.94 -8.54 -26.87
N GLU A 78 10.14 -8.22 -27.34
CA GLU A 78 11.34 -9.05 -27.25
C GLU A 78 11.87 -9.19 -25.82
N ALA A 79 11.62 -8.20 -24.95
CA ALA A 79 12.07 -8.20 -23.57
C ALA A 79 11.20 -9.08 -22.65
N ARG A 80 10.05 -9.58 -23.13
CA ARG A 80 9.04 -10.28 -22.30
C ARG A 80 9.54 -11.58 -21.66
N SER A 81 10.52 -12.24 -22.26
CA SER A 81 11.12 -13.47 -21.75
C SER A 81 12.28 -13.24 -20.78
N THR A 82 12.71 -11.99 -20.57
CA THR A 82 13.82 -11.67 -19.67
C THR A 82 13.40 -11.78 -18.19
N ASP A 83 14.34 -12.18 -17.33
CA ASP A 83 14.12 -12.26 -15.88
C ASP A 83 13.74 -10.89 -15.29
N PHE A 84 14.32 -9.82 -15.84
CA PHE A 84 13.97 -8.43 -15.52
C PHE A 84 12.48 -8.16 -15.74
N VAL A 85 11.95 -8.39 -16.95
CA VAL A 85 10.55 -8.11 -17.28
C VAL A 85 9.61 -9.05 -16.54
N GLN A 86 9.95 -10.33 -16.39
CA GLN A 86 9.12 -11.27 -15.65
C GLN A 86 8.98 -10.87 -14.17
N THR A 87 10.06 -10.40 -13.56
CA THR A 87 10.03 -9.87 -12.18
C THR A 87 9.17 -8.61 -12.08
N LEU A 88 9.25 -7.72 -13.07
CA LEU A 88 8.40 -6.52 -13.13
C LEU A 88 6.92 -6.85 -13.35
N ILE A 89 6.58 -7.90 -14.11
CA ILE A 89 5.21 -8.38 -14.27
C ILE A 89 4.66 -8.85 -12.92
N TRP A 90 5.40 -9.70 -12.20
CA TRP A 90 5.01 -10.16 -10.87
C TRP A 90 4.89 -9.01 -9.87
N LYS A 91 5.87 -8.10 -9.84
CA LYS A 91 5.82 -6.88 -9.02
C LYS A 91 4.58 -6.05 -9.32
N SER A 92 4.25 -5.85 -10.60
CA SER A 92 3.08 -5.08 -11.03
C SER A 92 1.77 -5.76 -10.64
N ALA A 93 1.69 -7.08 -10.75
CA ALA A 93 0.54 -7.85 -10.26
C ALA A 93 0.35 -7.68 -8.74
N LEU A 94 1.44 -7.72 -7.97
CA LEU A 94 1.37 -7.45 -6.53
C LEU A 94 0.97 -6.01 -6.21
N VAL A 95 1.40 -5.03 -7.01
CA VAL A 95 0.95 -3.62 -6.87
C VAL A 95 -0.55 -3.48 -7.12
N VAL A 96 -1.09 -4.14 -8.15
CA VAL A 96 -2.54 -4.15 -8.42
C VAL A 96 -3.30 -4.76 -7.25
N LEU A 97 -2.82 -5.90 -6.73
CA LEU A 97 -3.43 -6.57 -5.59
C LEU A 97 -3.36 -5.72 -4.31
N LEU A 98 -2.22 -5.05 -4.08
CA LEU A 98 -2.02 -4.10 -3.00
C LEU A 98 -3.02 -2.93 -3.10
N CYS A 99 -3.19 -2.36 -4.29
CA CYS A 99 -4.15 -1.27 -4.52
C CYS A 99 -5.59 -1.72 -4.29
N ALA A 100 -5.97 -2.88 -4.82
CA ALA A 100 -7.30 -3.44 -4.62
C ALA A 100 -7.59 -3.68 -3.13
N GLY A 101 -6.66 -4.33 -2.43
CA GLY A 101 -6.76 -4.55 -0.99
C GLY A 101 -6.78 -3.24 -0.19
N ALA A 102 -6.04 -2.21 -0.62
CA ALA A 102 -6.01 -0.90 0.02
C ALA A 102 -7.35 -0.19 -0.14
N ILE A 103 -7.96 -0.26 -1.33
CA ILE A 103 -9.29 0.28 -1.58
C ILE A 103 -10.34 -0.42 -0.71
N VAL A 104 -10.30 -1.76 -0.68
CA VAL A 104 -11.20 -2.56 0.15
C VAL A 104 -11.01 -2.22 1.63
N HIS A 105 -9.78 -2.08 2.11
CA HIS A 105 -9.49 -1.74 3.49
C HIS A 105 -9.98 -0.33 3.84
N ASP A 106 -9.62 0.67 3.04
CA ASP A 106 -9.81 2.09 3.34
C ASP A 106 -11.24 2.56 3.04
N TYR A 107 -11.79 2.20 1.89
CA TYR A 107 -13.06 2.79 1.44
C TYR A 107 -14.26 1.87 1.69
N VAL A 108 -14.03 0.57 1.92
CA VAL A 108 -15.12 -0.39 2.14
C VAL A 108 -15.18 -0.85 3.59
N LEU A 109 -14.17 -1.59 4.06
CA LEU A 109 -14.19 -2.25 5.37
C LEU A 109 -14.06 -1.25 6.52
N GLY A 110 -13.19 -0.25 6.42
CA GLY A 110 -13.02 0.78 7.45
C GLY A 110 -14.31 1.55 7.76
N PRO A 111 -14.94 2.20 6.76
CA PRO A 111 -16.20 2.92 6.94
C PRO A 111 -17.34 1.99 7.39
N LYS A 112 -17.42 0.77 6.83
CA LYS A 112 -18.42 -0.23 7.23
C LYS A 112 -18.28 -0.63 8.70
N LEU A 113 -17.05 -0.85 9.18
CA LEU A 113 -16.80 -1.14 10.59
C LEU A 113 -17.18 0.03 11.49
N GLN A 114 -16.82 1.26 11.11
CA GLN A 114 -17.16 2.45 11.89
C GLN A 114 -18.68 2.64 12.02
N ARG A 115 -19.43 2.40 10.94
CA ARG A 115 -20.89 2.44 10.96
C ARG A 115 -21.47 1.39 11.91
N LYS A 116 -21.05 0.13 11.76
CA LYS A 116 -21.51 -0.99 12.61
C LYS A 116 -21.20 -0.79 14.09
N LEU A 117 -20.05 -0.20 14.42
CA LEU A 117 -19.70 0.11 15.81
C LEU A 117 -20.60 1.20 16.40
N ARG A 118 -21.03 2.19 15.61
CA ARG A 118 -21.99 3.22 16.06
C ARG A 118 -23.38 2.63 16.28
N GLU A 119 -23.80 1.73 15.39
CA GLU A 119 -25.11 1.05 15.43
C GLU A 119 -25.15 -0.11 16.44
N ARG A 120 -24.03 -0.43 17.12
CA ARG A 120 -23.86 -1.60 18.00
C ARG A 120 -24.30 -2.91 17.31
N ALA A 121 -24.02 -3.04 16.01
CA ALA A 121 -24.43 -4.18 15.22
C ALA A 121 -23.74 -5.49 15.68
N PRO A 122 -24.46 -6.63 15.75
CA PRO A 122 -23.93 -7.88 16.28
C PRO A 122 -22.77 -8.46 15.44
N ASP A 123 -22.71 -8.13 14.15
CA ASP A 123 -21.69 -8.62 13.22
C ASP A 123 -20.47 -7.65 13.06
N ALA A 124 -20.35 -6.66 13.95
CA ALA A 124 -19.21 -5.74 13.99
C ALA A 124 -17.88 -6.49 14.22
N ALA A 125 -17.88 -7.54 15.04
CA ALA A 125 -16.71 -8.37 15.31
C ALA A 125 -16.20 -9.08 14.04
N GLN A 126 -17.11 -9.62 13.23
CA GLN A 126 -16.75 -10.26 11.96
C GLN A 126 -16.15 -9.27 10.98
N THR A 127 -16.73 -8.07 10.88
CA THR A 127 -16.23 -7.00 10.00
C THR A 127 -14.83 -6.53 10.44
N ARG A 128 -14.60 -6.42 11.76
CA ARG A 128 -13.28 -6.14 12.32
C ARG A 128 -12.26 -7.22 11.96
N ARG A 129 -12.61 -8.51 12.07
CA ARG A 129 -11.71 -9.61 11.71
C ARG A 129 -11.30 -9.53 10.24
N ARG A 130 -12.26 -9.31 9.33
CA ARG A 130 -11.98 -9.11 7.89
C ARG A 130 -11.07 -7.91 7.64
N LEU A 131 -11.34 -6.78 8.29
CA LEU A 131 -10.50 -5.59 8.19
C LEU A 131 -9.04 -5.88 8.62
N ILE A 132 -8.85 -6.60 9.72
CA ILE A 132 -7.53 -6.98 10.23
C ILE A 132 -6.80 -7.91 9.25
N VAL A 133 -7.48 -8.94 8.73
CA VAL A 133 -6.89 -9.89 7.78
C VAL A 133 -6.47 -9.18 6.49
N VAL A 134 -7.36 -8.36 5.91
CA VAL A 134 -7.03 -7.57 4.71
C VAL A 134 -5.90 -6.59 5.01
N GLY A 135 -5.89 -5.95 6.19
CA GLY A 135 -4.82 -5.04 6.60
C GLY A 135 -3.45 -5.72 6.68
N TRP A 136 -3.37 -6.89 7.30
CA TRP A 136 -2.11 -7.66 7.38
C TRP A 136 -1.66 -8.19 6.03
N PHE A 137 -2.60 -8.66 5.22
CA PHE A 137 -2.31 -9.08 3.85
C PHE A 137 -1.71 -7.92 3.03
N ASN A 138 -2.34 -6.75 3.07
CA ASN A 138 -1.83 -5.56 2.40
C ASN A 138 -0.49 -5.07 2.95
N PHE A 139 -0.28 -5.22 4.26
CA PHE A 139 1.00 -4.89 4.88
C PHE A 139 2.12 -5.80 4.36
N ALA A 140 1.88 -7.10 4.24
CA ALA A 140 2.85 -8.03 3.63
C ALA A 140 3.17 -7.64 2.18
N LEU A 141 2.15 -7.31 1.38
CA LEU A 141 2.36 -6.83 0.00
C LEU A 141 3.15 -5.50 -0.06
N THR A 142 2.90 -4.59 0.88
CA THR A 142 3.63 -3.32 1.01
C THR A 142 5.13 -3.54 1.19
N LEU A 143 5.53 -4.61 1.89
CA LEU A 143 6.94 -4.98 2.06
C LEU A 143 7.48 -5.79 0.86
N ALA A 144 6.68 -6.67 0.27
CA ALA A 144 7.12 -7.54 -0.83
C ALA A 144 7.40 -6.77 -2.14
N VAL A 145 6.57 -5.77 -2.49
CA VAL A 145 6.71 -5.00 -3.73
C VAL A 145 8.08 -4.32 -3.90
N PRO A 146 8.62 -3.58 -2.91
CA PRO A 146 9.95 -2.97 -3.04
C PRO A 146 11.07 -4.02 -3.08
N ILE A 147 10.92 -5.17 -2.39
CA ILE A 147 11.88 -6.28 -2.46
C ILE A 147 11.99 -6.81 -3.89
N LEU A 148 10.86 -7.06 -4.57
CA LEU A 148 10.88 -7.44 -5.99
C LEU A 148 11.45 -6.32 -6.88
N GLY A 149 11.31 -5.06 -6.46
CA GLY A 149 11.97 -3.94 -7.13
C GLY A 149 13.50 -4.04 -7.08
N VAL A 150 14.07 -4.39 -5.93
CA VAL A 150 15.51 -4.61 -5.78
C VAL A 150 15.98 -5.83 -6.58
N VAL A 151 15.22 -6.94 -6.54
CA VAL A 151 15.52 -8.14 -7.33
C VAL A 151 15.48 -7.85 -8.83
N ALA A 152 14.52 -7.05 -9.30
CA ALA A 152 14.48 -6.63 -10.71
C ALA A 152 15.75 -5.84 -11.09
N LEU A 153 16.20 -4.93 -10.24
CA LEU A 153 17.39 -4.12 -10.51
C LEU A 153 18.67 -4.96 -10.58
N SER A 154 18.79 -6.04 -9.80
CA SER A 154 19.97 -6.91 -9.84
C SER A 154 20.17 -7.67 -11.17
N TYR A 155 19.20 -7.64 -12.09
CA TYR A 155 19.35 -8.20 -13.43
C TYR A 155 19.92 -7.20 -14.45
N LEU A 156 20.06 -5.93 -14.07
CA LEU A 156 20.57 -4.86 -14.92
C LEU A 156 22.03 -4.47 -14.59
N ASP A 157 22.56 -4.99 -13.47
CA ASP A 157 23.95 -4.81 -13.01
C ASP A 157 24.84 -5.94 -13.55
#